data_AF-A0A401KYM6-F1
#
_entry.id   AF-A0A401KYM6-F1
#
_cell.length_a   1.000
_cell.length_b   1.000
_cell.length_c   1.000
_cell.angle_alpha   90.00
_cell.angle_beta   90.00
_cell.angle_gamma   90.00
#
_symmetry.space_group_name_H-M   'P 1'
#
loop_
_entity.id
_entity.type
_entity.pdbx_description
1 polymer ?
#
loop_
_entity_poly.entity_id
_entity_poly.type
_entity_poly.pdbx_seq_one_letter_code
_entity_poly.pdbx_strand_id
1 'polypeptide(L)'
;MAWTPQFELYGVNGSRIQDEWAVWPTCYLGIAAPGFPNYWVMNGPRGSLANGTVLPCLETHIEYVIAAAKKIQSDRIRAIEVRRDITEQLGSYIDKWHEGSSVHYLKTIKYPRWEHYNFRYIDDNPWAFLGSGRTKGETESDFEALTSYIRNADVTWDIV
;
A
#
# COMPACT_ATOMS: atom_id res chain seq x y z
N MET A 1 -14.82 -3.04 -19.69
CA MET A 1 -14.89 -4.30 -18.91
C MET A 1 -15.20 -3.95 -17.45
N ALA A 2 -15.68 -4.90 -16.63
CA ALA A 2 -16.12 -4.60 -15.25
C ALA A 2 -15.00 -4.02 -14.34
N TRP A 3 -13.74 -4.28 -14.66
CA TRP A 3 -12.57 -3.95 -13.83
C TRP A 3 -11.93 -2.60 -14.15
N THR A 4 -12.16 -2.05 -15.35
CA THR A 4 -11.57 -0.77 -15.76
C THR A 4 -12.35 0.39 -15.15
N PRO A 5 -11.70 1.42 -14.59
CA PRO A 5 -12.37 2.62 -14.09
C PRO A 5 -13.27 3.27 -15.14
N GLN A 6 -14.42 3.79 -14.71
CA GLN A 6 -15.38 4.49 -15.56
C GLN A 6 -14.90 5.91 -15.94
N PHE A 7 -13.99 6.47 -15.16
CA PHE A 7 -13.35 7.76 -15.45
C PHE A 7 -12.03 7.56 -16.20
N GLU A 8 -11.61 8.56 -16.98
CA GLU A 8 -10.30 8.54 -17.62
C GLU A 8 -9.20 8.60 -16.57
N LEU A 9 -8.28 7.63 -16.62
CA LEU A 9 -7.16 7.54 -15.71
C LEU A 9 -5.87 7.41 -16.50
N TYR A 10 -5.01 8.41 -16.34
CA TYR A 10 -3.70 8.49 -16.98
C TYR A 10 -2.62 8.29 -15.92
N GLY A 11 -1.71 7.37 -16.21
CA GLY A 11 -0.52 7.07 -15.44
C GLY A 11 0.69 7.85 -15.93
N VAL A 12 1.87 7.32 -15.65
CA VAL A 12 3.15 7.90 -16.07
C VAL A 12 3.25 7.88 -17.60
N ASN A 13 3.89 8.91 -18.17
CA ASN A 13 4.09 9.09 -19.61
C ASN A 13 2.78 9.14 -20.44
N GLY A 14 1.64 9.48 -19.80
CA GLY A 14 0.34 9.57 -20.47
C GLY A 14 -0.28 8.20 -20.80
N SER A 15 0.24 7.09 -20.23
CA SER A 15 -0.37 5.78 -20.42
C SER A 15 -1.78 5.76 -19.82
N ARG A 16 -2.76 5.28 -20.57
CA ARG A 16 -4.16 5.25 -20.13
C ARG A 16 -4.50 3.85 -19.65
N ILE A 17 -5.11 3.74 -18.46
CA ILE A 17 -5.35 2.43 -17.83
C ILE A 17 -6.30 1.56 -18.66
N GLN A 18 -7.25 2.17 -19.37
CA GLN A 18 -8.18 1.48 -20.25
C GLN A 18 -7.46 0.75 -21.39
N ASP A 19 -6.34 1.29 -21.87
CA ASP A 19 -5.56 0.70 -22.95
C ASP A 19 -4.64 -0.41 -22.41
N GLU A 20 -3.97 -0.15 -21.27
CA GLU A 20 -3.13 -1.14 -20.58
C GLU A 20 -3.92 -2.38 -20.16
N TRP A 21 -5.20 -2.22 -19.80
CA TRP A 21 -6.07 -3.31 -19.34
C TRP A 21 -7.01 -3.88 -20.43
N ALA A 22 -6.87 -3.44 -21.68
CA ALA A 22 -7.78 -3.83 -22.76
C ALA A 22 -7.70 -5.32 -23.14
N VAL A 23 -6.50 -5.91 -23.10
CA VAL A 23 -6.27 -7.31 -23.52
C VAL A 23 -6.01 -8.20 -22.32
N TRP A 24 -4.92 -7.93 -21.59
CA TRP A 24 -4.51 -8.74 -20.45
C TRP A 24 -4.19 -7.83 -19.27
N PRO A 25 -5.16 -7.57 -18.38
CA PRO A 25 -4.95 -6.63 -17.30
C PRO A 25 -3.85 -7.13 -16.36
N THR A 26 -2.81 -6.32 -16.20
CA THR A 26 -1.73 -6.55 -15.24
C THR A 26 -2.03 -5.78 -13.96
N CYS A 27 -2.29 -6.51 -12.87
CA CYS A 27 -2.54 -5.95 -11.56
C CYS A 27 -1.80 -6.78 -10.51
N TYR A 28 -0.94 -6.13 -9.74
CA TYR A 28 -0.18 -6.76 -8.68
C TYR A 28 -1.11 -7.10 -7.52
N LEU A 29 -1.26 -8.40 -7.26
CA LEU A 29 -2.13 -8.98 -6.24
C LEU A 29 -3.58 -8.46 -6.28
N GLY A 30 -4.05 -7.92 -7.42
CA GLY A 30 -5.36 -7.28 -7.52
C GLY A 30 -5.48 -5.93 -6.78
N ILE A 31 -4.36 -5.28 -6.43
CA ILE A 31 -4.32 -4.05 -5.60
C ILE A 31 -3.65 -2.87 -6.32
N ALA A 32 -2.56 -3.10 -7.06
CA ALA A 32 -1.77 -2.03 -7.66
C ALA A 32 -1.55 -2.25 -9.16
N ALA A 33 -1.49 -1.16 -9.93
CA ALA A 33 -1.25 -1.21 -11.38
C ALA A 33 0.13 -0.61 -11.71
N PRO A 34 1.02 -1.34 -12.42
CA PRO A 34 2.33 -0.80 -12.82
C PRO A 34 2.15 0.36 -13.80
N GLY A 35 2.91 1.45 -13.63
CA GLY A 35 2.73 2.70 -14.39
C GLY A 35 1.71 3.67 -13.80
N PHE A 36 0.99 3.29 -12.74
CA PHE A 36 -0.01 4.13 -12.06
C PHE A 36 0.38 4.34 -10.59
N PRO A 37 1.32 5.27 -10.31
CA PRO A 37 1.78 5.56 -8.95
C PRO A 37 0.65 6.09 -8.07
N ASN A 38 0.68 5.74 -6.77
CA ASN A 38 -0.32 6.15 -5.77
C ASN A 38 -1.78 5.77 -6.13
N TYR A 39 -1.97 4.89 -7.12
CA TYR A 39 -3.28 4.41 -7.52
C TYR A 39 -3.48 2.97 -7.02
N TRP A 40 -4.60 2.78 -6.31
CA TRP A 40 -4.95 1.50 -5.69
C TRP A 40 -6.32 1.06 -6.19
N VAL A 41 -6.45 -0.23 -6.47
CA VAL A 41 -7.70 -0.85 -6.92
C VAL A 41 -8.16 -1.82 -5.85
N MET A 42 -9.41 -1.66 -5.44
CA MET A 42 -10.03 -2.62 -4.54
C MET A 42 -10.57 -3.75 -5.40
N ASN A 43 -10.02 -4.94 -5.19
CA ASN A 43 -10.42 -6.13 -5.93
C ASN A 43 -10.27 -5.99 -7.45
N GLY A 44 -9.08 -5.62 -7.87
CA GLY A 44 -8.71 -5.51 -9.28
C GLY A 44 -8.64 -6.87 -9.98
N PRO A 45 -8.29 -6.86 -11.28
CA PRO A 45 -8.12 -8.06 -12.09
C PRO A 45 -7.23 -9.11 -11.41
N ARG A 46 -7.66 -10.38 -11.46
CA ARG A 46 -7.01 -11.52 -10.78
C ARG A 46 -6.88 -11.37 -9.26
N GLY A 47 -7.70 -10.51 -8.64
CA GLY A 47 -7.91 -10.47 -7.20
C GLY A 47 -8.72 -11.67 -6.69
N SER A 48 -8.87 -11.75 -5.37
CA SER A 48 -9.47 -12.90 -4.68
C SER A 48 -11.00 -12.97 -4.70
N LEU A 49 -11.71 -12.10 -5.45
CA LEU A 49 -13.19 -12.03 -5.45
C LEU A 49 -13.88 -13.39 -5.60
N ALA A 50 -13.31 -14.31 -6.37
CA ALA A 50 -13.92 -15.59 -6.70
C ALA A 50 -13.60 -16.74 -5.72
N ASN A 51 -12.71 -16.53 -4.73
CA ASN A 51 -12.16 -17.64 -3.93
C ASN A 51 -12.69 -17.73 -2.48
N GLY A 52 -13.81 -17.07 -2.17
CA GLY A 52 -14.43 -17.13 -0.84
C GLY A 52 -15.33 -15.95 -0.54
N THR A 53 -15.32 -15.48 0.71
CA THR A 53 -16.05 -14.27 1.11
C THR A 53 -15.29 -13.00 0.68
N VAL A 54 -16.03 -12.06 0.09
CA VAL A 54 -15.49 -10.79 -0.41
C VAL A 54 -15.03 -9.87 0.72
N LEU A 55 -15.66 -9.94 1.89
CA LEU A 55 -15.46 -8.97 2.97
C LEU A 55 -14.04 -9.04 3.55
N PRO A 56 -13.49 -10.21 3.95
CA PRO A 56 -12.11 -10.30 4.42
C PRO A 56 -11.07 -9.90 3.37
N CYS A 57 -11.38 -10.10 2.09
CA CYS A 57 -10.52 -9.68 0.99
C CYS A 57 -10.42 -8.14 0.94
N LEU A 58 -11.57 -7.47 1.03
CA LEU A 58 -11.63 -6.01 1.08
C LEU A 58 -10.96 -5.45 2.34
N GLU A 59 -11.22 -6.04 3.51
CA GLU A 59 -10.55 -5.64 4.76
C GLU A 59 -9.03 -5.70 4.62
N THR A 60 -8.50 -6.80 4.09
CA THR A 60 -7.05 -6.97 3.91
C THR A 60 -6.48 -6.02 2.86
N HIS A 61 -7.23 -5.72 1.78
CA HIS A 61 -6.86 -4.69 0.81
C HIS A 61 -6.83 -3.29 1.43
N ILE A 62 -7.81 -2.95 2.28
CA ILE A 62 -7.86 -1.68 3.00
C ILE A 62 -6.65 -1.57 3.93
N GLU A 63 -6.36 -2.62 4.71
CA GLU A 63 -5.18 -2.67 5.58
C GLU A 63 -3.88 -2.47 4.79
N TYR A 64 -3.77 -3.07 3.60
CA TYR A 64 -2.65 -2.87 2.69
C TYR A 64 -2.46 -1.40 2.31
N VAL A 65 -3.54 -0.76 1.87
CA VAL A 65 -3.52 0.64 1.42
C VAL A 65 -3.24 1.57 2.61
N ILE A 66 -3.76 1.27 3.81
CA ILE A 66 -3.44 2.01 5.03
C ILE A 66 -1.95 1.87 5.37
N ALA A 67 -1.38 0.67 5.26
CA ALA A 67 0.05 0.46 5.49
C ALA A 67 0.90 1.25 4.48
N ALA A 68 0.49 1.29 3.20
CA ALA A 68 1.14 2.11 2.19
C ALA A 68 1.01 3.61 2.48
N ALA A 69 -0.17 4.09 2.89
CA ALA A 69 -0.39 5.49 3.26
C ALA A 69 0.47 5.91 4.45
N LYS A 70 0.55 5.08 5.50
CA LYS A 70 1.45 5.30 6.64
C LYS A 70 2.91 5.38 6.18
N LYS A 71 3.35 4.44 5.34
CA LYS A 71 4.70 4.43 4.77
C LYS A 71 4.99 5.72 4.00
N ILE A 72 4.04 6.16 3.17
CA ILE A 72 4.16 7.40 2.38
C ILE A 72 4.38 8.60 3.29
N GLN A 73 3.57 8.73 4.34
CA GLN A 73 3.63 9.85 5.29
C GLN A 73 4.90 9.82 6.14
N SER A 74 5.25 8.67 6.72
CA SER A 74 6.40 8.53 7.62
C SER A 74 7.73 8.72 6.90
N ASP A 75 7.87 8.22 5.67
CA ASP A 75 9.13 8.26 4.92
C ASP A 75 9.25 9.46 3.98
N ARG A 76 8.26 10.38 3.97
CA ARG A 76 8.21 11.52 3.03
C ARG A 76 8.29 11.10 1.56
N ILE A 77 7.59 10.01 1.22
CA ILE A 77 7.50 9.50 -0.15
C ILE A 77 6.47 10.34 -0.91
N ARG A 78 6.84 10.80 -2.11
CA ARG A 78 5.95 11.50 -3.04
C ARG A 78 5.10 10.52 -3.86
N ALA A 79 5.71 9.44 -4.33
CA ALA A 79 5.03 8.43 -5.12
C ALA A 79 5.55 7.02 -4.84
N ILE A 80 4.61 6.10 -4.66
CA ILE A 80 4.85 4.66 -4.58
C ILE A 80 4.27 4.00 -5.83
N GLU A 81 5.06 3.17 -6.51
CA GLU A 81 4.67 2.51 -7.75
C GLU A 81 5.12 1.06 -7.75
N VAL A 82 4.22 0.13 -8.07
CA VAL A 82 4.60 -1.28 -8.16
C VAL A 82 5.47 -1.53 -9.39
N ARG A 83 6.50 -2.35 -9.22
CA ARG A 83 7.39 -2.73 -10.31
C ARG A 83 6.69 -3.57 -11.37
N ARG A 84 6.88 -3.20 -12.63
CA ARG A 84 6.30 -3.88 -13.79
C ARG A 84 6.82 -5.31 -13.91
N ASP A 85 8.13 -5.51 -13.79
CA ASP A 85 8.76 -6.83 -13.91
C ASP A 85 8.28 -7.82 -12.83
N ILE A 86 8.05 -7.35 -11.60
CA ILE A 86 7.46 -8.17 -10.53
C ILE A 86 6.00 -8.52 -10.83
N THR A 87 5.23 -7.57 -11.40
CA THR A 87 3.83 -7.81 -11.77
C THR A 87 3.71 -8.83 -12.90
N GLU A 88 4.63 -8.78 -13.88
CA GLU A 88 4.72 -9.75 -14.97
C GLU A 88 5.15 -11.14 -14.49
N GLN A 89 6.15 -11.20 -13.59
CA GLN A 89 6.54 -12.46 -12.93
C GLN A 89 5.40 -13.07 -12.13
N LEU A 90 4.65 -12.25 -11.39
CA LEU A 90 3.43 -12.72 -10.72
C LEU A 90 2.44 -13.24 -11.75
N GLY A 91 2.22 -12.52 -12.86
CA GLY A 91 1.29 -12.92 -13.92
C GLY A 91 1.60 -14.27 -14.57
N SER A 92 2.87 -14.71 -14.61
CA SER A 92 3.23 -16.05 -15.12
C SER A 92 3.01 -17.17 -14.10
N TYR A 93 2.96 -16.84 -12.81
CA TYR A 93 2.76 -17.80 -11.71
C TYR A 93 1.34 -17.78 -11.14
N ILE A 94 0.54 -16.75 -11.46
CA ILE A 94 -0.72 -16.45 -10.76
C ILE A 94 -1.76 -17.57 -10.89
N ASP A 95 -1.84 -18.23 -12.05
CA ASP A 95 -2.78 -19.33 -12.25
C ASP A 95 -2.43 -20.52 -11.35
N LYS A 96 -1.14 -20.88 -11.27
CA LYS A 96 -0.64 -21.92 -10.36
C LYS A 96 -0.82 -21.53 -8.89
N TRP A 97 -0.65 -20.25 -8.56
CA TRP A 97 -0.90 -19.76 -7.20
C TRP A 97 -2.38 -19.84 -6.82
N HIS A 98 -3.27 -19.60 -7.78
CA HIS A 98 -4.73 -19.69 -7.62
C HIS A 98 -5.27 -21.12 -7.53
N GLU A 99 -4.48 -22.14 -7.88
CA GLU A 99 -4.79 -23.54 -7.52
C GLU A 99 -4.78 -23.75 -5.99
N GLY A 100 -4.13 -22.86 -5.24
CA GLY A 100 -4.08 -22.86 -3.77
C GLY A 100 -5.33 -22.29 -3.10
N SER A 101 -5.30 -22.19 -1.77
CA SER A 101 -6.43 -21.66 -0.99
C SER A 101 -6.44 -20.12 -0.96
N SER A 102 -7.63 -19.51 -0.89
CA SER A 102 -7.80 -18.07 -0.65
C SER A 102 -7.17 -17.58 0.65
N VAL A 103 -7.05 -18.46 1.66
CA VAL A 103 -6.36 -18.14 2.91
C VAL A 103 -4.88 -17.87 2.66
N HIS A 104 -4.26 -18.61 1.73
CA HIS A 104 -2.88 -18.33 1.32
C HIS A 104 -2.77 -16.95 0.66
N TYR A 105 -3.71 -16.60 -0.22
CA TYR A 105 -3.80 -15.25 -0.80
C TYR A 105 -3.87 -14.17 0.29
N LEU A 106 -4.82 -14.28 1.23
CA LEU A 106 -5.00 -13.32 2.33
C LEU A 106 -3.74 -13.17 3.18
N LYS A 107 -3.08 -14.30 3.49
CA LYS A 107 -1.81 -14.29 4.21
C LYS A 107 -0.70 -13.56 3.44
N THR A 108 -0.65 -13.72 2.12
CA THR A 108 0.34 -13.06 1.26
C THR A 108 0.11 -11.56 1.20
N ILE A 109 -1.14 -11.11 1.01
CA ILE A 109 -1.43 -9.68 0.87
C ILE A 109 -1.36 -8.93 2.20
N LYS A 110 -1.58 -9.59 3.34
CA LYS A 110 -1.57 -8.93 4.66
C LYS A 110 -0.33 -8.08 4.95
N TYR A 111 0.83 -8.47 4.41
CA TYR A 111 2.09 -7.77 4.62
C TYR A 111 2.64 -7.25 3.28
N PRO A 112 2.57 -5.93 3.02
CA PRO A 112 3.16 -5.36 1.83
C PRO A 112 4.66 -5.68 1.71
N ARG A 113 5.05 -6.14 0.53
CA ARG A 113 6.44 -6.39 0.15
C ARG A 113 7.01 -5.13 -0.48
N TRP A 114 7.63 -4.28 0.33
CA TRP A 114 8.14 -2.98 -0.11
C TRP A 114 9.24 -3.09 -1.17
N GLU A 115 9.96 -4.22 -1.20
CA GLU A 115 10.95 -4.56 -2.24
C GLU A 115 10.36 -4.69 -3.65
N HIS A 116 9.03 -4.84 -3.77
CA HIS A 116 8.32 -4.89 -5.04
C HIS A 116 7.90 -3.50 -5.55
N TYR A 117 8.21 -2.44 -4.82
CA TYR A 117 7.83 -1.07 -5.15
C TYR A 117 9.04 -0.18 -5.43
N ASN A 118 8.87 0.74 -6.36
CA ASN A 118 9.74 1.88 -6.56
C ASN A 118 9.20 3.07 -5.76
N PHE A 119 10.06 3.75 -5.03
CA PHE A 119 9.73 4.94 -4.26
C PHE A 119 10.36 6.19 -4.90
N ARG A 120 9.57 7.24 -5.03
CA ARG A 120 10.05 8.58 -5.34
C ARG A 120 9.84 9.45 -4.11
N TYR A 121 10.92 9.97 -3.54
CA TYR A 121 10.88 10.79 -2.34
C TYR A 121 10.60 12.26 -2.67
N ILE A 122 10.11 13.02 -1.68
CA ILE A 122 9.88 14.47 -1.82
C ILE A 122 11.22 15.22 -1.89
N ASP A 123 12.20 14.76 -1.12
CA ASP A 123 13.53 15.34 -0.98
C ASP A 123 14.59 14.22 -0.96
N ASP A 124 15.85 14.59 -1.19
CA ASP A 124 16.99 13.65 -1.18
C ASP A 124 17.54 13.40 0.23
N ASN A 125 16.81 13.78 1.28
CA ASN A 125 17.28 13.64 2.66
C ASN A 125 17.02 12.22 3.17
N PRO A 126 18.05 11.37 3.37
CA PRO A 126 17.85 10.01 3.88
C PRO A 126 17.37 9.99 5.35
N TRP A 127 17.46 11.13 6.06
CA TRP A 127 17.02 11.30 7.45
C TRP A 127 15.63 11.92 7.57
N ALA A 128 14.95 12.13 6.44
CA ALA A 128 13.58 12.65 6.33
C ALA A 128 12.59 11.97 7.30
N PHE A 129 12.74 10.67 7.53
CA PHE A 129 11.86 9.88 8.39
C PHE A 129 11.96 10.24 9.88
N LEU A 130 13.02 10.93 10.31
CA LEU A 130 13.16 11.41 11.69
C LEU A 130 12.21 12.59 12.00
N GLY A 131 11.55 13.15 10.99
CA GLY A 131 10.66 14.29 11.16
C GLY A 131 11.42 15.55 11.62
N SER A 132 10.76 16.38 12.42
CA SER A 132 11.33 17.63 12.95
C SER A 132 12.14 17.43 14.25
N GLY A 133 12.31 16.19 14.72
CA GLY A 133 12.97 15.87 15.98
C GLY A 133 12.18 16.26 17.24
N ARG A 134 10.94 16.75 17.08
CA ARG A 134 10.05 17.12 18.19
C ARG A 134 9.05 16.02 18.49
N THR A 135 8.73 15.81 19.77
CA THR A 135 7.66 14.90 20.18
C THR A 135 6.29 15.55 19.98
N LYS A 136 5.23 14.74 20.07
CA LYS A 136 3.86 15.26 19.96
C LYS A 136 3.57 16.28 21.07
N GLY A 137 4.00 16.00 22.31
CA GLY A 137 3.85 16.90 23.45
C GLY A 137 4.50 18.27 23.25
N GLU A 138 5.70 18.31 22.63
CA GLU A 138 6.39 19.57 22.30
C GLU A 138 5.68 20.38 21.22
N THR A 139 4.96 19.71 20.32
CA THR A 139 4.26 20.35 19.21
C THR A 139 2.89 20.88 19.64
N GLU A 140 2.18 20.12 20.48
CA GLU A 140 0.84 20.47 20.96
C GLU A 140 0.85 21.36 22.22
N SER A 141 2.03 21.68 22.76
CA SER A 141 2.20 22.38 24.04
C SER A 141 1.52 21.69 25.23
N ASP A 142 1.42 20.36 25.15
CA ASP A 142 0.90 19.52 26.23
C ASP A 142 2.03 19.17 27.20
N PHE A 143 2.08 19.92 28.30
CA PHE A 143 3.12 19.75 29.32
C PHE A 143 3.06 18.40 30.05
N GLU A 144 1.88 17.78 30.17
CA GLU A 144 1.78 16.45 30.80
C GLU A 144 2.35 15.37 29.88
N ALA A 145 2.18 15.52 28.56
CA ALA A 145 2.74 14.62 27.56
C ALA A 145 4.27 14.71 27.44
N LEU A 146 4.89 15.84 27.81
CA LEU A 146 6.36 16.02 27.78
C LEU A 146 7.11 15.11 28.76
N THR A 147 6.47 14.77 29.87
CA THR A 147 7.05 13.93 30.93
C THR A 147 6.28 12.63 31.08
N SER A 148 5.86 12.01 29.97
CA SER A 148 5.09 10.75 29.98
C SER A 148 5.77 9.61 30.76
N TYR A 149 7.08 9.70 30.96
CA TYR A 149 7.89 8.77 31.74
C TYR A 149 7.93 9.06 33.26
N ILE A 150 7.59 10.28 33.72
CA ILE A 150 7.51 10.64 35.15
C ILE A 150 6.08 10.37 35.62
N ARG A 151 5.88 9.32 36.42
CA ARG A 151 4.54 8.82 36.76
C ARG A 151 4.39 8.51 38.24
N ASN A 152 3.18 8.70 38.75
CA ASN A 152 2.81 8.37 40.14
C ASN A 152 2.38 6.91 40.34
N ALA A 153 2.30 6.11 39.26
CA ALA A 153 1.96 4.69 39.29
C ALA A 153 2.50 3.95 38.04
N ASP A 154 2.67 2.63 38.15
CA ASP A 154 3.08 1.78 37.04
C ASP A 154 1.89 1.39 36.14
N VAL A 155 1.76 2.10 35.01
CA VAL A 155 0.81 1.82 33.93
C VAL A 155 1.54 1.53 32.62
N THR A 156 0.87 1.11 31.54
CA THR A 156 1.51 1.10 30.21
C THR A 156 1.66 2.52 29.68
N TRP A 157 2.80 2.84 29.07
CA TRP A 157 3.08 4.15 28.49
C TRP A 157 3.82 4.00 27.15
N ASP A 158 3.67 5.01 26.30
CA ASP A 158 4.34 5.09 25.00
C ASP A 158 4.95 6.49 24.81
N ILE A 159 6.02 6.56 24.02
CA ILE A 159 6.60 7.82 23.53
C ILE A 159 5.76 8.23 22.31
N VAL A 160 4.84 9.19 22.49
CA VAL A 160 3.99 9.72 21.41
C VAL A 160 4.62 10.95 20.76
#